data_AF-A0A2A7MQT3-F1
#
_entry.id   AF-A0A2A7MQT3-F1
#
_cell.length_a   1.000
_cell.length_b   1.000
_cell.length_c   1.000
_cell.angle_alpha   90.00
_cell.angle_beta   90.00
_cell.angle_gamma   90.00
#
_symmetry.space_group_name_H-M   'P 1'
#
loop_
_entity.id
_entity.type
_entity.pdbx_description
1 polymer ?
#
loop_
_entity_poly.entity_id
_entity_poly.type
_entity_poly.pdbx_seq_one_letter_code
_entity_poly.pdbx_strand_id
1 'polypeptide(L)'
;MPDKSLRISRASTSARRRPMMLGVAGDNAAGKTTLTAGLVEALGARRCLSFSADDYHRFDRAERRGMKLTPSHPDCNYIDIFEQHLQLLATGQPVLKPVYDHSIGELTRPERVEPRDFVIVHGLLPLHSRLARACFDVTVFVDPAEDLRRTWRMRRDTTTRGYSTDQLTAEMAAADTESTQFVQPQRAHADIVVRFASIAERDDPPDTPPSAELLLRPTIRHPDLTDVLQSEITPTIHLRLVRDDDGIPVDSVHIHGYTSAEENAAAEKLIWEALGDPRTAIPESLGVLGPGQHSTPLAITQMILFHHLTQGTH
;
A
#
# COMPACT_ATOMS: atom_id res chain seq x y z
N MET A 1 15.73 13.95 2.56
CA MET A 1 16.15 15.18 1.83
C MET A 1 15.05 16.24 1.94
N PRO A 2 15.36 17.54 2.13
CA PRO A 2 14.36 18.61 2.24
C PRO A 2 13.59 18.92 0.95
N ASP A 3 13.89 18.24 -0.17
CA ASP A 3 13.63 18.77 -1.51
C ASP A 3 12.27 18.37 -2.12
N LYS A 4 11.52 17.43 -1.52
CA LYS A 4 10.15 17.08 -1.99
C LYS A 4 9.10 18.08 -1.48
N SER A 5 9.13 18.44 -0.19
CA SER A 5 8.16 19.35 0.44
C SER A 5 8.33 20.83 0.03
N LEU A 6 9.55 21.24 -0.32
CA LEU A 6 9.88 22.61 -0.73
C LEU A 6 9.34 23.00 -2.13
N ARG A 7 9.06 22.03 -3.02
CA ARG A 7 8.69 22.33 -4.42
C ARG A 7 7.22 22.71 -4.61
N ILE A 8 6.31 22.21 -3.77
CA ILE A 8 4.86 22.47 -3.90
C ILE A 8 4.38 23.55 -2.92
N SER A 9 5.07 23.76 -1.78
CA SER A 9 4.68 24.75 -0.78
C SER A 9 4.73 26.20 -1.29
N ARG A 10 5.59 26.51 -2.26
CA ARG A 10 5.74 27.86 -2.81
C ARG A 10 4.61 28.29 -3.76
N ALA A 11 3.71 27.40 -4.15
CA ALA A 11 2.61 27.70 -5.08
C ALA A 11 1.24 27.91 -4.41
N SER A 12 1.09 27.62 -3.11
CA SER A 12 -0.20 27.68 -2.42
C SER A 12 -0.37 28.96 -1.61
N THR A 13 -1.38 29.76 -1.95
CA THR A 13 -1.90 30.89 -1.16
C THR A 13 -2.96 30.47 -0.14
N SER A 14 -3.21 29.16 0.03
CA SER A 14 -4.21 28.61 0.96
C SER A 14 -3.66 28.50 2.39
N ALA A 15 -4.45 28.95 3.37
CA ALA A 15 -4.15 28.82 4.80
C ALA A 15 -4.19 27.37 5.33
N ARG A 16 -4.62 26.38 4.52
CA ARG A 16 -4.60 24.96 4.93
C ARG A 16 -3.22 24.35 4.68
N ARG A 17 -2.67 23.68 5.70
CA ARG A 17 -1.46 22.86 5.57
C ARG A 17 -1.65 21.85 4.43
N ARG A 18 -0.60 21.64 3.62
CA ARG A 18 -0.56 20.60 2.59
C ARG A 18 -0.82 19.24 3.24
N PRO A 19 -1.73 18.40 2.69
CA PRO A 19 -1.94 17.05 3.19
C PRO A 19 -0.68 16.21 3.09
N MET A 20 -0.55 15.24 3.99
CA MET A 20 0.43 14.16 3.86
C MET A 20 -0.07 13.14 2.84
N MET A 21 0.70 12.95 1.78
CA MET A 21 0.30 12.16 0.61
C MET A 21 1.03 10.80 0.60
N LEU A 22 0.28 9.70 0.69
CA LEU A 22 0.81 8.33 0.59
C LEU A 22 0.32 7.65 -0.70
N GLY A 23 1.27 7.15 -1.50
CA GLY A 23 0.97 6.35 -2.69
C GLY A 23 1.30 4.87 -2.44
N VAL A 24 0.36 3.96 -2.68
CA VAL A 24 0.51 2.51 -2.50
C VAL A 24 0.26 1.79 -3.82
N ALA A 25 1.33 1.45 -4.54
CA ALA A 25 1.29 0.66 -5.76
C ALA A 25 1.37 -0.83 -5.47
N GLY A 26 1.03 -1.65 -6.47
CA GLY A 26 1.18 -3.09 -6.44
C GLY A 26 0.11 -3.79 -7.27
N ASP A 27 0.28 -5.08 -7.46
CA ASP A 27 -0.60 -5.86 -8.32
C ASP A 27 -2.03 -6.03 -7.79
N ASN A 28 -2.92 -6.46 -8.68
CA ASN A 28 -4.24 -6.87 -8.26
C ASN A 28 -4.13 -8.01 -7.23
N ALA A 29 -4.94 -7.89 -6.16
CA ALA A 29 -4.94 -8.76 -5.00
C ALA A 29 -3.61 -8.80 -4.21
N ALA A 30 -2.76 -7.78 -4.32
CA ALA A 30 -1.51 -7.70 -3.54
C ALA A 30 -1.69 -7.39 -2.03
N GLY A 31 -2.91 -7.10 -1.57
CA GLY A 31 -3.17 -6.72 -0.16
C GLY A 31 -3.20 -5.21 0.13
N LYS A 32 -3.11 -4.35 -0.90
CA LYS A 32 -3.11 -2.88 -0.77
C LYS A 32 -4.31 -2.32 0.01
N THR A 33 -5.52 -2.81 -0.27
CA THR A 33 -6.74 -2.35 0.39
C THR A 33 -6.73 -2.70 1.89
N THR A 34 -6.29 -3.91 2.23
CA THR A 34 -6.13 -4.34 3.64
C THR A 34 -5.07 -3.49 4.35
N LEU A 35 -3.91 -3.28 3.70
CA LEU A 35 -2.84 -2.45 4.23
C LEU A 35 -3.32 -1.02 4.54
N THR A 36 -4.06 -0.41 3.61
CA THR A 36 -4.53 0.98 3.75
C THR A 36 -5.74 1.14 4.65
N ALA A 37 -6.63 0.14 4.76
CA ALA A 37 -7.81 0.21 5.61
C ALA A 37 -7.47 0.41 7.09
N GLY A 38 -6.53 -0.39 7.63
CA GLY A 38 -6.10 -0.25 9.02
C GLY A 38 -5.48 1.11 9.33
N LEU A 39 -4.74 1.69 8.37
CA LEU A 39 -4.16 3.04 8.48
C LEU A 39 -5.24 4.13 8.51
N VAL A 40 -6.24 4.06 7.62
CA VAL A 40 -7.33 5.04 7.54
C VAL A 40 -8.12 5.10 8.85
N GLU A 41 -8.39 3.94 9.45
CA GLU A 41 -9.09 3.87 10.72
C GLU A 41 -8.22 4.40 11.87
N ALA A 42 -6.94 4.00 11.94
CA ALA A 42 -6.00 4.45 12.97
C ALA A 42 -5.75 5.96 12.95
N LEU A 43 -5.68 6.58 11.76
CA LEU A 43 -5.51 8.03 11.61
C LEU A 43 -6.82 8.82 11.87
N GLY A 44 -7.94 8.11 11.89
CA GLY A 44 -9.29 8.64 12.00
C GLY A 44 -9.90 8.94 10.63
N ALA A 45 -10.95 8.23 10.26
CA ALA A 45 -11.58 8.30 8.94
C ALA A 45 -11.99 9.73 8.48
N ARG A 46 -12.27 10.64 9.41
CA ARG A 46 -12.59 12.06 9.08
C ARG A 46 -11.37 12.87 8.63
N ARG A 47 -10.17 12.45 9.01
CA ARG A 47 -8.88 13.08 8.72
C ARG A 47 -8.20 12.49 7.48
N CYS A 48 -8.76 11.42 6.93
CA CYS A 48 -8.21 10.72 5.77
C CYS A 48 -9.14 10.84 4.57
N LEU A 49 -8.56 11.18 3.42
CA LEU A 49 -9.13 10.86 2.12
C LEU A 49 -8.40 9.61 1.61
N SER A 50 -9.10 8.50 1.45
CA SER A 50 -8.54 7.28 0.83
C SER A 50 -9.32 6.95 -0.44
N PHE A 51 -8.61 6.65 -1.53
CA PHE A 51 -9.26 6.24 -2.78
C PHE A 51 -8.35 5.37 -3.65
N SER A 52 -8.98 4.68 -4.61
CA SER A 52 -8.27 3.82 -5.55
C SER A 52 -7.84 4.59 -6.80
N ALA A 53 -6.62 4.42 -7.27
CA ALA A 53 -6.21 4.88 -8.60
C ALA A 53 -6.99 4.12 -9.71
N ASP A 54 -7.53 2.95 -9.40
CA ASP A 54 -8.38 2.17 -10.30
C ASP A 54 -9.74 2.87 -10.58
N ASP A 55 -10.11 3.89 -9.78
CA ASP A 55 -11.26 4.76 -10.08
C ASP A 55 -11.10 5.50 -11.42
N TYR A 56 -9.87 5.63 -11.92
CA TYR A 56 -9.53 6.34 -13.14
C TYR A 56 -9.46 5.41 -14.36
N HIS A 57 -10.01 4.20 -14.27
CA HIS A 57 -10.21 3.36 -15.45
C HIS A 57 -11.00 4.12 -16.53
N ARG A 58 -10.56 3.98 -17.78
CA ARG A 58 -11.21 4.59 -18.94
C ARG A 58 -12.43 3.81 -19.43
N PHE A 59 -12.42 2.50 -19.19
CA PHE A 59 -13.40 1.57 -19.70
C PHE A 59 -13.94 0.73 -18.57
N ASP A 60 -15.22 0.37 -18.61
CA ASP A 60 -15.81 -0.59 -17.68
C ASP A 60 -15.47 -2.06 -18.05
N ARG A 61 -15.92 -3.03 -17.24
CA ARG A 61 -15.65 -4.47 -17.49
C ARG A 61 -16.30 -4.95 -18.78
N ALA A 62 -17.45 -4.41 -19.19
CA ALA A 62 -18.16 -4.80 -20.40
C ALA A 62 -17.50 -4.22 -21.65
N GLU A 63 -17.12 -2.93 -21.63
CA GLU A 63 -16.41 -2.22 -22.68
C GLU A 63 -15.04 -2.83 -22.96
N ARG A 64 -14.34 -3.30 -21.92
CA ARG A 64 -13.05 -4.00 -22.08
C ARG A 64 -13.17 -5.39 -22.72
N ARG A 65 -14.36 -5.98 -22.81
CA ARG A 65 -14.50 -7.32 -23.42
C ARG A 65 -14.09 -7.28 -24.88
N GLY A 66 -13.09 -8.09 -25.24
CA GLY A 66 -12.55 -8.14 -26.59
C GLY A 66 -11.47 -7.09 -26.91
N MET A 67 -11.15 -6.21 -25.95
CA MET A 67 -9.94 -5.40 -26.04
C MET A 67 -8.71 -6.27 -25.77
N LYS A 68 -7.57 -5.89 -26.36
CA LYS A 68 -6.27 -6.53 -26.10
C LYS A 68 -5.61 -6.03 -24.82
N LEU A 69 -6.03 -4.86 -24.34
CA LEU A 69 -5.44 -4.17 -23.21
C LEU A 69 -6.17 -4.55 -21.91
N THR A 70 -5.42 -4.70 -20.82
CA THR A 70 -5.98 -4.95 -19.49
C THR A 70 -6.02 -3.66 -18.67
N PRO A 71 -6.69 -3.65 -17.50
CA PRO A 71 -6.68 -2.49 -16.60
C PRO A 71 -5.26 -2.05 -16.15
N SER A 72 -4.26 -2.93 -16.27
CA SER A 72 -2.86 -2.62 -15.97
C SER A 72 -2.20 -1.74 -17.03
N HIS A 73 -2.74 -1.67 -18.26
CA HIS A 73 -2.20 -0.83 -19.31
C HIS A 73 -2.49 0.66 -19.06
N PRO A 74 -1.50 1.57 -19.18
CA PRO A 74 -1.71 3.00 -19.00
C PRO A 74 -2.83 3.59 -19.87
N ASP A 75 -2.94 3.18 -21.15
CA ASP A 75 -4.01 3.65 -22.06
C ASP A 75 -5.43 3.23 -21.65
N CYS A 76 -5.57 2.27 -20.73
CA CYS A 76 -6.85 1.90 -20.12
C CYS A 76 -7.20 2.77 -18.91
N ASN A 77 -6.41 3.80 -18.62
CA ASN A 77 -6.55 4.67 -17.46
C ASN A 77 -6.41 6.15 -17.87
N TYR A 78 -7.19 7.03 -17.25
CA TYR A 78 -7.06 8.47 -17.39
C TYR A 78 -5.90 9.00 -16.53
N ILE A 79 -4.66 8.65 -16.91
CA ILE A 79 -3.44 8.99 -16.16
C ILE A 79 -3.25 10.51 -16.03
N ASP A 80 -3.54 11.25 -17.08
CA ASP A 80 -3.48 12.72 -17.11
C ASP A 80 -4.46 13.37 -16.12
N ILE A 81 -5.71 12.88 -16.07
CA ILE A 81 -6.72 13.35 -15.10
C ILE A 81 -6.29 12.99 -13.68
N PHE A 82 -5.76 11.77 -13.49
CA PHE A 82 -5.26 11.33 -12.20
C PHE A 82 -4.13 12.22 -11.68
N GLU A 83 -3.14 12.53 -12.53
CA GLU A 83 -2.05 13.46 -12.21
C GLU A 83 -2.56 14.84 -11.80
N GLN A 84 -3.48 15.40 -12.59
CA GLN A 84 -4.09 16.69 -12.29
C GLN A 84 -4.79 16.65 -10.93
N HIS A 85 -5.56 15.61 -10.64
CA HIS A 85 -6.26 15.47 -9.38
C HIS A 85 -5.30 15.34 -8.19
N LEU A 86 -4.19 14.60 -8.33
CA LEU A 86 -3.18 14.53 -7.28
C LEU A 86 -2.55 15.90 -6.99
N GLN A 87 -2.26 16.70 -8.02
CA GLN A 87 -1.72 18.05 -7.85
C GLN A 87 -2.72 18.98 -7.15
N LEU A 88 -3.99 18.92 -7.53
CA LEU A 88 -5.06 19.69 -6.88
C LEU A 88 -5.21 19.29 -5.40
N LEU A 89 -5.27 18.00 -5.10
CA LEU A 89 -5.35 17.50 -3.73
C LEU A 89 -4.13 17.91 -2.90
N ALA A 90 -2.92 17.77 -3.45
CA ALA A 90 -1.67 18.16 -2.79
C ALA A 90 -1.59 19.68 -2.52
N THR A 91 -2.32 20.50 -3.28
CA THR A 91 -2.42 21.96 -3.09
C THR A 91 -3.65 22.38 -2.30
N GLY A 92 -4.38 21.44 -1.70
CA GLY A 92 -5.53 21.72 -0.84
C GLY A 92 -6.83 22.00 -1.60
N GLN A 93 -6.88 21.70 -2.90
CA GLN A 93 -8.04 21.92 -3.76
C GLN A 93 -8.89 20.64 -3.89
N PRO A 94 -10.23 20.78 -3.89
CA PRO A 94 -11.13 19.65 -4.07
C PRO A 94 -11.21 19.20 -5.54
N VAL A 95 -11.54 17.94 -5.77
CA VAL A 95 -11.66 17.35 -7.11
C VAL A 95 -12.99 16.61 -7.27
N LEU A 96 -13.45 16.46 -8.51
CA LEU A 96 -14.58 15.59 -8.86
C LEU A 96 -14.01 14.25 -9.32
N LYS A 97 -13.81 13.33 -8.37
CA LYS A 97 -13.15 12.04 -8.56
C LYS A 97 -14.11 11.07 -9.26
N PRO A 98 -13.69 10.36 -10.34
CA PRO A 98 -14.48 9.24 -10.85
C PRO A 98 -14.60 8.12 -9.80
N VAL A 99 -15.49 7.16 -10.03
CA VAL A 99 -15.69 6.01 -9.14
C VAL A 99 -15.82 4.76 -10.00
N TYR A 100 -15.01 3.75 -9.70
CA TYR A 100 -15.12 2.44 -10.32
C TYR A 100 -15.60 1.41 -9.29
N ASP A 101 -16.80 0.86 -9.50
CA ASP A 101 -17.35 -0.16 -8.62
C ASP A 101 -16.86 -1.55 -9.06
N HIS A 102 -15.96 -2.15 -8.27
CA HIS A 102 -15.41 -3.47 -8.58
C HIS A 102 -16.42 -4.63 -8.45
N SER A 103 -17.53 -4.44 -7.73
CA SER A 103 -18.55 -5.48 -7.54
C SER A 103 -19.32 -5.75 -8.83
N ILE A 104 -19.79 -4.68 -9.47
CA ILE A 104 -20.50 -4.73 -10.76
C ILE A 104 -19.56 -4.55 -11.96
N GLY A 105 -18.37 -3.99 -11.74
CA GLY A 105 -17.37 -3.75 -12.77
C GLY A 105 -17.68 -2.55 -13.66
N GLU A 106 -18.32 -1.52 -13.10
CA GLU A 106 -18.84 -0.36 -13.84
C GLU A 106 -18.27 0.96 -13.32
N LEU A 107 -18.15 1.95 -14.21
CA LEU A 107 -17.91 3.34 -13.84
C LEU A 107 -19.22 3.95 -13.35
N THR A 108 -19.22 4.52 -12.15
CA THR A 108 -20.42 5.09 -11.53
C THR A 108 -20.30 6.60 -11.39
N ARG A 109 -21.27 7.21 -10.70
CA ARG A 109 -21.34 8.67 -10.58
C ARG A 109 -20.08 9.22 -9.89
N PRO A 110 -19.41 10.24 -10.45
CA PRO A 110 -18.28 10.88 -9.81
C PRO A 110 -18.66 11.52 -8.46
N GLU A 111 -17.69 11.51 -7.55
CA GLU A 111 -17.81 12.04 -6.20
C GLU A 111 -16.91 13.25 -5.99
N ARG A 112 -17.46 14.32 -5.42
CA ARG A 112 -16.65 15.45 -5.00
C ARG A 112 -15.92 15.10 -3.71
N VAL A 113 -14.60 15.13 -3.74
CA VAL A 113 -13.75 14.87 -2.58
C VAL A 113 -12.91 16.10 -2.26
N GLU A 114 -12.63 16.29 -0.98
CA GLU A 114 -11.77 17.36 -0.48
C GLU A 114 -10.53 16.75 0.18
N PRO A 115 -9.34 17.37 0.02
CA PRO A 115 -8.17 16.92 0.76
C PRO A 115 -8.40 17.09 2.26
N ARG A 116 -8.01 16.05 3.00
CA ARG A 116 -8.02 16.00 4.47
C ARG A 116 -6.59 16.20 4.98
N ASP A 117 -6.29 15.80 6.22
CA ASP A 117 -4.92 15.88 6.74
C ASP A 117 -4.02 14.86 6.04
N PHE A 118 -4.59 13.70 5.72
CA PHE A 118 -3.91 12.60 5.01
C PHE A 118 -4.67 12.27 3.74
N VAL A 119 -3.94 12.01 2.66
CA VAL A 119 -4.46 11.49 1.40
C VAL A 119 -3.72 10.20 1.08
N ILE A 120 -4.46 9.09 1.05
CA ILE A 120 -3.93 7.75 0.78
C ILE A 120 -4.49 7.30 -0.56
N VAL A 121 -3.60 6.98 -1.50
CA VAL A 121 -3.98 6.55 -2.84
C VAL A 121 -3.38 5.19 -3.11
N HIS A 122 -4.21 4.18 -3.34
CA HIS A 122 -3.75 2.84 -3.66
C HIS A 122 -4.21 2.40 -5.04
N GLY A 123 -3.49 1.52 -5.74
CA GLY A 123 -4.00 0.99 -7.01
C GLY A 123 -2.94 0.33 -7.87
N LEU A 124 -3.27 0.07 -9.13
CA LEU A 124 -2.34 -0.53 -10.09
C LEU A 124 -1.25 0.46 -10.52
N LEU A 125 -1.61 1.71 -10.83
CA LEU A 125 -0.73 2.69 -11.47
C LEU A 125 -0.47 4.00 -10.69
N PRO A 126 -0.57 4.09 -9.34
CA PRO A 126 -0.42 5.37 -8.66
C PRO A 126 0.99 5.98 -8.81
N LEU A 127 2.02 5.15 -9.01
CA LEU A 127 3.41 5.59 -9.15
C LEU A 127 3.90 5.53 -10.61
N HIS A 128 3.01 5.27 -11.58
CA HIS A 128 3.39 5.03 -12.98
C HIS A 128 4.10 6.25 -13.59
N SER A 129 3.53 7.45 -13.42
CA SER A 129 4.07 8.66 -14.01
C SER A 129 4.93 9.47 -13.05
N ARG A 130 5.89 10.22 -13.60
CA ARG A 130 6.77 11.08 -12.81
C ARG A 130 5.99 12.19 -12.08
N LEU A 131 4.94 12.71 -12.70
CA LEU A 131 4.11 13.78 -12.12
C LEU A 131 3.29 13.29 -10.94
N ALA A 132 2.68 12.10 -11.04
CA ALA A 132 1.98 11.47 -9.93
C ALA A 132 2.94 11.22 -8.75
N ARG A 133 4.11 10.63 -9.02
CA ARG A 133 5.14 10.36 -8.00
C ARG A 133 5.60 11.61 -7.25
N ALA A 134 5.71 12.74 -7.94
CA ALA A 134 6.14 13.99 -7.32
C ALA A 134 5.12 14.56 -6.32
N CYS A 135 3.88 14.08 -6.32
CA CYS A 135 2.85 14.52 -5.40
C CYS A 135 2.91 13.78 -4.04
N PHE A 136 3.46 12.57 -4.00
CA PHE A 136 3.53 11.74 -2.80
C PHE A 136 4.74 12.08 -1.91
N ASP A 137 4.50 12.11 -0.61
CA ASP A 137 5.53 12.24 0.42
C ASP A 137 6.19 10.91 0.75
N VAL A 138 5.38 9.84 0.74
CA VAL A 138 5.80 8.46 0.98
C VAL A 138 5.21 7.58 -0.12
N THR A 139 6.05 6.74 -0.73
CA THR A 139 5.61 5.76 -1.74
C THR A 139 5.88 4.33 -1.28
N VAL A 140 4.88 3.47 -1.41
CA VAL A 140 4.93 2.06 -1.01
C VAL A 140 4.61 1.20 -2.23
N PHE A 141 5.34 0.09 -2.38
CA PHE A 141 4.98 -0.97 -3.32
C PHE A 141 4.72 -2.26 -2.57
N VAL A 142 3.55 -2.87 -2.78
CA VAL A 142 3.17 -4.14 -2.14
C VAL A 142 3.36 -5.28 -3.13
N ASP A 143 4.29 -6.17 -2.80
CA ASP A 143 4.79 -7.25 -3.65
C ASP A 143 4.77 -8.60 -2.91
N PRO A 144 3.59 -9.16 -2.61
CA PRO A 144 3.53 -10.47 -1.99
C PRO A 144 4.07 -11.56 -2.94
N ALA A 145 4.45 -12.70 -2.37
CA ALA A 145 4.81 -13.86 -3.16
C ALA A 145 3.68 -14.23 -4.15
N GLU A 146 4.08 -14.60 -5.36
CA GLU A 146 3.16 -14.75 -6.50
C GLU A 146 2.10 -15.84 -6.26
N ASP A 147 2.49 -16.95 -5.64
CA ASP A 147 1.60 -18.03 -5.22
C ASP A 147 0.56 -17.58 -4.19
N LEU A 148 0.99 -16.79 -3.20
CA LEU A 148 0.11 -16.19 -2.20
C LEU A 148 -0.86 -15.19 -2.84
N ARG A 149 -0.36 -14.31 -3.71
CA ARG A 149 -1.16 -13.33 -4.47
C ARG A 149 -2.23 -14.00 -5.32
N ARG A 150 -1.87 -15.05 -6.06
CA ARG A 150 -2.80 -15.84 -6.89
C ARG A 150 -3.89 -16.48 -6.03
N THR A 151 -3.52 -17.02 -4.87
CA THR A 151 -4.46 -17.61 -3.92
C THR A 151 -5.45 -16.58 -3.38
N TRP A 152 -4.97 -15.40 -2.98
CA TRP A 152 -5.81 -14.29 -2.55
C TRP A 152 -6.73 -13.78 -3.67
N ARG A 153 -6.22 -13.66 -4.90
CA ARG A 153 -7.02 -13.25 -6.06
C ARG A 153 -8.13 -14.26 -6.34
N MET A 154 -7.80 -15.54 -6.39
CA MET A 154 -8.75 -16.62 -6.62
C MET A 154 -9.88 -16.59 -5.59
N ARG A 155 -9.54 -16.55 -4.30
CA ARG A 155 -10.52 -16.49 -3.21
C ARG A 155 -11.38 -15.23 -3.30
N ARG A 156 -10.79 -14.05 -3.46
CA ARG A 156 -11.53 -12.77 -3.48
C ARG A 156 -12.43 -12.64 -4.70
N ASP A 157 -11.93 -12.94 -5.90
CA ASP A 157 -12.64 -12.63 -7.15
C ASP A 157 -13.79 -13.64 -7.41
N THR A 158 -13.64 -14.88 -6.97
CA THR A 158 -14.71 -15.89 -7.04
C THR A 158 -15.81 -15.67 -5.99
N THR A 159 -15.45 -15.20 -4.79
CA THR A 159 -16.43 -14.99 -3.68
C THR A 159 -17.11 -13.63 -3.73
N THR A 160 -16.36 -12.57 -4.07
CA THR A 160 -16.81 -11.18 -3.87
C THR A 160 -17.13 -10.47 -5.19
N ARG A 161 -16.52 -10.89 -6.31
CA ARG A 161 -16.66 -10.22 -7.62
C ARG A 161 -17.39 -11.04 -8.69
N GLY A 162 -17.86 -12.24 -8.33
CA GLY A 162 -18.71 -13.08 -9.18
C GLY A 162 -18.03 -13.72 -10.39
N TYR A 163 -16.70 -13.81 -10.40
CA TYR A 163 -15.96 -14.46 -11.48
C TYR A 163 -16.06 -15.98 -11.43
N SER A 164 -16.14 -16.64 -12.58
CA SER A 164 -15.85 -18.08 -12.67
C SER A 164 -14.34 -18.33 -12.67
N THR A 165 -13.91 -19.51 -12.21
CA THR A 165 -12.50 -19.91 -12.16
C THR A 165 -11.83 -19.83 -13.54
N ASP A 166 -12.52 -20.27 -14.59
CA ASP A 166 -11.98 -20.28 -15.96
C ASP A 166 -11.81 -18.85 -16.50
N GLN A 167 -12.80 -17.98 -16.30
CA GLN A 167 -12.72 -16.57 -16.67
C GLN A 167 -11.56 -15.87 -15.96
N LEU A 168 -11.42 -16.12 -14.66
CA LEU A 168 -10.37 -15.53 -13.84
C LEU A 168 -8.98 -15.99 -14.28
N THR A 169 -8.82 -17.28 -14.60
CA THR A 169 -7.52 -17.84 -15.03
C THR A 169 -7.05 -17.20 -16.34
N ALA A 170 -7.95 -17.04 -17.32
CA ALA A 170 -7.63 -16.36 -18.58
C ALA A 170 -7.31 -14.87 -18.38
N GLU A 171 -8.08 -14.17 -17.52
CA GLU A 171 -7.84 -12.76 -17.19
C GLU A 171 -6.49 -12.57 -16.46
N MET A 172 -6.13 -13.50 -15.58
CA MET A 172 -4.86 -13.47 -14.85
C MET A 172 -3.66 -13.55 -15.79
N ALA A 173 -3.65 -14.47 -16.75
CA ALA A 173 -2.53 -14.63 -17.67
C ALA A 173 -2.25 -13.36 -18.51
N ALA A 174 -3.31 -12.71 -19.02
CA ALA A 174 -3.17 -11.45 -19.75
C ALA A 174 -2.70 -10.32 -18.82
N ALA A 175 -3.26 -10.22 -17.61
CA ALA A 175 -2.92 -9.21 -16.63
C ALA A 175 -1.47 -9.34 -16.12
N ASP A 176 -0.94 -10.55 -15.98
CA ASP A 176 0.44 -10.78 -15.50
C ASP A 176 1.48 -10.27 -16.51
N THR A 177 1.20 -10.40 -17.81
CA THR A 177 2.06 -9.88 -18.88
C THR A 177 2.16 -8.35 -18.81
N GLU A 178 1.01 -7.67 -18.75
CA GLU A 178 1.00 -6.20 -18.65
C GLU A 178 1.43 -5.69 -17.28
N SER A 179 1.21 -6.46 -16.22
CA SER A 179 1.72 -6.14 -14.88
C SER A 179 3.25 -6.03 -14.91
N THR A 180 3.93 -7.01 -15.51
CA THR A 180 5.39 -7.01 -15.67
C THR A 180 5.88 -5.77 -16.41
N GLN A 181 5.09 -5.23 -17.35
CA GLN A 181 5.43 -4.07 -18.15
C GLN A 181 5.11 -2.72 -17.49
N PHE A 182 4.03 -2.64 -16.69
CA PHE A 182 3.47 -1.35 -16.25
C PHE A 182 3.26 -1.23 -14.74
N VAL A 183 3.00 -2.34 -14.04
CA VAL A 183 2.78 -2.36 -12.59
C VAL A 183 4.11 -2.59 -11.85
N GLN A 184 4.76 -3.72 -12.10
CA GLN A 184 6.00 -4.14 -11.43
C GLN A 184 7.15 -3.11 -11.52
N PRO A 185 7.37 -2.39 -12.64
CA PRO A 185 8.42 -1.38 -12.70
C PRO A 185 8.24 -0.21 -11.70
N GLN A 186 7.03 0.00 -11.17
CA GLN A 186 6.80 1.01 -10.13
C GLN A 186 7.48 0.66 -8.80
N ARG A 187 7.87 -0.60 -8.58
CA ARG A 187 8.66 -1.03 -7.42
C ARG A 187 9.93 -0.21 -7.27
N ALA A 188 10.64 0.08 -8.36
CA ALA A 188 11.86 0.90 -8.38
C ALA A 188 11.66 2.36 -7.96
N HIS A 189 10.40 2.79 -7.78
CA HIS A 189 10.04 4.14 -7.38
C HIS A 189 9.41 4.23 -5.98
N ALA A 190 9.31 3.10 -5.28
CA ALA A 190 8.85 3.06 -3.91
C ALA A 190 9.98 3.44 -2.94
N ASP A 191 9.60 4.16 -1.88
CA ASP A 191 10.43 4.41 -0.71
C ASP A 191 10.43 3.18 0.22
N ILE A 192 9.34 2.41 0.23
CA ILE A 192 9.20 1.17 1.02
C ILE A 192 8.62 0.06 0.12
N VAL A 193 9.26 -1.10 0.09
CA VAL A 193 8.69 -2.30 -0.55
C VAL A 193 8.23 -3.26 0.54
N VAL A 194 6.98 -3.70 0.48
CA VAL A 194 6.38 -4.64 1.43
C VAL A 194 6.13 -5.96 0.73
N ARG A 195 6.79 -7.02 1.18
CA ARG A 195 6.63 -8.38 0.66
C ARG A 195 6.02 -9.28 1.71
N PHE A 196 4.83 -9.80 1.44
CA PHE A 196 4.22 -10.86 2.25
C PHE A 196 4.51 -12.22 1.64
N ALA A 197 5.10 -13.14 2.40
CA ALA A 197 5.48 -14.46 1.88
C ALA A 197 5.58 -15.50 3.01
N SER A 198 5.45 -16.78 2.66
CA SER A 198 6.00 -17.87 3.46
C SER A 198 7.54 -17.82 3.40
N ILE A 199 8.21 -18.44 4.37
CA ILE A 199 9.67 -18.52 4.35
C ILE A 199 10.08 -19.65 3.41
N ALA A 200 10.84 -19.30 2.36
CA ALA A 200 11.21 -20.23 1.27
C ALA A 200 11.96 -21.51 1.73
N GLU A 201 12.68 -21.44 2.86
CA GLU A 201 13.48 -22.54 3.40
C GLU A 201 12.77 -23.33 4.51
N ARG A 202 11.51 -23.01 4.80
CA ARG A 202 10.72 -23.65 5.86
C ARG A 202 9.53 -24.40 5.26
N ASP A 203 9.42 -25.69 5.58
CA ASP A 203 8.27 -26.50 5.17
C ASP A 203 7.11 -26.24 6.13
N ASP A 204 6.42 -25.13 5.89
CA ASP A 204 5.36 -24.64 6.74
C ASP A 204 4.03 -25.34 6.47
N PRO A 205 3.27 -25.73 7.52
CA PRO A 205 1.89 -26.14 7.35
C PRO A 205 1.10 -25.10 6.54
N PRO A 206 0.14 -25.52 5.68
CA PRO A 206 -0.61 -24.61 4.80
C PRO A 206 -1.31 -23.44 5.50
N ASP A 207 -1.61 -23.58 6.79
CA ASP A 207 -2.30 -22.57 7.60
C ASP A 207 -1.34 -21.62 8.34
N THR A 208 -0.02 -21.74 8.11
CA THR A 208 0.96 -20.84 8.70
C THR A 208 0.77 -19.43 8.17
N PRO A 209 0.59 -18.40 9.03
CA PRO A 209 0.42 -17.05 8.56
C PRO A 209 1.65 -16.55 7.79
N PRO A 210 1.46 -15.76 6.72
CA PRO A 210 2.58 -15.21 5.97
C PRO A 210 3.40 -14.26 6.84
N SER A 211 4.71 -14.30 6.66
CA SER A 211 5.64 -13.31 7.19
C SER A 211 5.64 -12.04 6.31
N ALA A 212 6.18 -10.94 6.83
CA ALA A 212 6.41 -9.72 6.06
C ALA A 212 7.91 -9.41 5.99
N GLU A 213 8.35 -8.90 4.86
CA GLU A 213 9.66 -8.27 4.66
C GLU A 213 9.43 -6.84 4.17
N LEU A 214 10.02 -5.87 4.86
CA LEU A 214 9.98 -4.47 4.47
C LEU A 214 11.38 -4.03 4.06
N LEU A 215 11.53 -3.63 2.80
CA LEU A 215 12.74 -3.00 2.30
C LEU A 215 12.62 -1.50 2.46
N LEU A 216 13.41 -0.93 3.37
CA LEU A 216 13.42 0.48 3.71
C LEU A 216 14.52 1.19 2.93
N ARG A 217 14.14 1.91 1.86
CA ARG A 217 15.12 2.55 0.97
C ARG A 217 15.55 3.91 1.50
N PRO A 218 16.83 4.29 1.34
CA PRO A 218 17.36 5.56 1.82
C PRO A 218 16.88 6.79 1.00
N THR A 219 15.68 6.74 0.42
CA THR A 219 15.02 7.83 -0.31
C THR A 219 14.23 8.76 0.61
N ILE A 220 13.81 8.27 1.78
CA ILE A 220 13.20 9.04 2.88
C ILE A 220 13.92 8.77 4.19
N ARG A 221 13.59 9.54 5.24
CA ARG A 221 14.09 9.25 6.60
C ARG A 221 13.17 8.21 7.23
N HIS A 222 13.71 7.04 7.51
CA HIS A 222 13.05 5.99 8.27
C HIS A 222 13.16 6.23 9.77
N PRO A 223 12.23 5.69 10.58
CA PRO A 223 12.39 5.67 12.02
C PRO A 223 13.68 4.95 12.43
N ASP A 224 14.20 5.33 13.60
CA ASP A 224 15.24 4.55 14.24
C ASP A 224 14.63 3.22 14.72
N LEU A 225 15.12 2.11 14.16
CA LEU A 225 14.68 0.75 14.48
C LEU A 225 15.72 0.02 15.34
N THR A 226 16.61 0.75 16.02
CA THR A 226 17.61 0.13 16.90
C THR A 226 16.96 -0.73 17.99
N ASP A 227 15.80 -0.34 18.52
CA ASP A 227 15.07 -1.11 19.54
C ASP A 227 14.57 -2.47 19.02
N VAL A 228 14.42 -2.64 17.70
CA VAL A 228 14.11 -3.94 17.08
C VAL A 228 15.26 -4.94 17.22
N LEU A 229 16.49 -4.45 17.46
CA LEU A 229 17.67 -5.30 17.68
C LEU A 229 17.72 -5.92 19.08
N GLN A 230 16.73 -5.63 19.95
CA GLN A 230 16.65 -6.25 21.26
C GLN A 230 16.41 -7.76 21.15
N SER A 231 17.17 -8.53 21.92
CA SER A 231 17.15 -10.01 21.87
C SER A 231 15.78 -10.62 22.17
N GLU A 232 14.93 -9.88 22.88
CA GLU A 232 13.61 -10.30 23.35
C GLU A 232 12.60 -10.48 22.22
N ILE A 233 12.75 -9.75 21.12
CA ILE A 233 11.82 -9.77 19.97
C ILE A 233 12.46 -10.30 18.69
N THR A 234 13.75 -10.65 18.71
CA THR A 234 14.46 -11.25 17.58
C THR A 234 13.75 -12.48 16.97
N PRO A 235 13.06 -13.35 17.74
CA PRO A 235 12.28 -14.45 17.16
C PRO A 235 11.14 -13.99 16.25
N THR A 236 10.58 -12.81 16.50
CA THR A 236 9.42 -12.24 15.77
C THR A 236 9.85 -11.21 14.73
N ILE A 237 10.85 -10.39 15.02
CA ILE A 237 11.29 -9.31 14.13
C ILE A 237 12.80 -9.16 14.14
N HIS A 238 13.42 -8.98 12.98
CA HIS A 238 14.85 -8.71 12.89
C HIS A 238 15.20 -7.83 11.68
N LEU A 239 16.34 -7.13 11.78
CA LEU A 239 16.89 -6.31 10.69
C LEU A 239 18.09 -6.97 10.01
N ARG A 240 18.21 -6.74 8.71
CA ARG A 240 19.38 -7.10 7.91
C ARG A 240 19.75 -5.97 6.97
N LEU A 241 21.03 -5.79 6.70
CA LEU A 241 21.47 -4.96 5.59
C LEU A 241 21.54 -5.83 4.33
N VAL A 242 20.78 -5.48 3.30
CA VAL A 242 20.73 -6.24 2.04
C VAL A 242 20.86 -5.30 0.84
N ARG A 243 21.04 -5.89 -0.35
CA ARG A 243 20.78 -5.20 -1.61
C ARG A 243 19.46 -5.74 -2.14
N ASP A 244 18.50 -4.86 -2.41
CA ASP A 244 17.23 -5.27 -2.99
C ASP A 244 17.36 -5.71 -4.46
N ASP A 245 16.28 -6.24 -5.04
CA ASP A 245 16.30 -6.67 -6.45
C ASP A 245 16.60 -5.53 -7.45
N ASP A 246 16.52 -4.26 -7.03
CA ASP A 246 16.90 -3.10 -7.84
C ASP A 246 18.37 -2.67 -7.60
N GLY A 247 19.13 -3.42 -6.79
CA GLY A 247 20.55 -3.21 -6.48
C GLY A 247 20.81 -2.14 -5.41
N ILE A 248 19.77 -1.59 -4.79
CA ILE A 248 19.87 -0.52 -3.80
C ILE A 248 20.25 -1.13 -2.44
N PRO A 249 21.26 -0.61 -1.72
CA PRO A 249 21.51 -1.01 -0.35
C PRO A 249 20.38 -0.50 0.55
N VAL A 250 19.75 -1.40 1.29
CA VAL A 250 18.55 -1.11 2.10
C VAL A 250 18.64 -1.83 3.44
N ASP A 251 17.97 -1.26 4.44
CA ASP A 251 17.62 -1.99 5.65
C ASP A 251 16.39 -2.85 5.34
N SER A 252 16.50 -4.16 5.55
CA SER A 252 15.40 -5.12 5.44
C SER A 252 14.90 -5.50 6.83
N VAL A 253 13.63 -5.23 7.10
CA VAL A 253 12.94 -5.61 8.33
C VAL A 253 12.11 -6.85 8.06
N HIS A 254 12.43 -7.96 8.69
CA HIS A 254 11.67 -9.20 8.59
C HIS A 254 10.79 -9.37 9.82
N ILE A 255 9.50 -9.65 9.61
CA ILE A 255 8.51 -9.88 10.66
C ILE A 255 7.87 -11.25 10.44
N HIS A 256 8.05 -12.14 11.39
CA HIS A 256 7.67 -13.54 11.30
C HIS A 256 6.19 -13.74 11.63
N GLY A 257 5.46 -14.42 10.75
CA GLY A 257 4.03 -14.70 10.92
C GLY A 257 3.72 -15.89 11.83
N TYR A 258 4.72 -16.64 12.26
CA TYR A 258 4.57 -17.93 12.93
C TYR A 258 4.96 -17.95 14.41
N THR A 259 5.35 -16.81 14.97
CA THR A 259 5.68 -16.72 16.39
C THR A 259 4.42 -16.82 17.25
N SER A 260 4.62 -17.16 18.53
CA SER A 260 3.53 -17.34 19.48
C SER A 260 2.79 -16.03 19.73
N ALA A 261 1.54 -16.11 20.21
CA ALA A 261 0.74 -14.93 20.51
C ALA A 261 1.39 -14.00 21.55
N GLU A 262 2.13 -14.57 22.52
CA GLU A 262 2.87 -13.81 23.54
C GLU A 262 4.04 -13.03 22.92
N GLU A 263 4.86 -13.69 22.09
CA GLU A 263 5.97 -13.05 21.38
C GLU A 263 5.47 -11.96 20.43
N ASN A 264 4.38 -12.23 19.71
CA ASN A 264 3.72 -11.27 18.82
C ASN A 264 3.26 -10.02 19.57
N ALA A 265 2.57 -10.19 20.70
CA ALA A 265 2.09 -9.07 21.52
C ALA A 265 3.25 -8.25 22.11
N ALA A 266 4.33 -8.90 22.53
CA ALA A 266 5.54 -8.23 23.01
C ALA A 266 6.21 -7.41 21.90
N ALA A 267 6.36 -7.99 20.70
CA ALA A 267 6.92 -7.30 19.55
C ALA A 267 6.09 -6.08 19.14
N GLU A 268 4.77 -6.22 19.00
CA GLU A 268 3.90 -5.10 18.64
C GLU A 268 3.95 -3.96 19.66
N LYS A 269 3.98 -4.29 20.95
CA LYS A 269 4.11 -3.30 22.02
C LYS A 269 5.44 -2.54 21.93
N LEU A 270 6.55 -3.25 21.81
CA LEU A 270 7.89 -2.62 21.73
C LEU A 270 8.04 -1.76 20.47
N ILE A 271 7.54 -2.23 19.33
CA ILE A 271 7.54 -1.43 18.10
C ILE A 271 6.67 -0.19 18.25
N TRP A 272 5.50 -0.30 18.86
CA TRP A 272 4.63 0.86 19.07
C TRP A 272 5.24 1.87 20.05
N GLU A 273 5.94 1.42 21.09
CA GLU A 273 6.65 2.30 22.01
C GLU A 273 7.82 3.04 21.31
N ALA A 274 8.51 2.37 20.38
CA ALA A 274 9.59 2.98 19.60
C ALA A 274 9.10 3.94 18.51
N LEU A 275 7.99 3.61 17.84
CA LEU A 275 7.51 4.32 16.64
C LEU A 275 6.34 5.28 16.89
N GLY A 276 5.47 4.95 17.83
CA GLY A 276 4.23 5.68 18.13
C GLY A 276 4.42 6.76 19.20
N ASP A 277 3.30 7.23 19.78
CA ASP A 277 3.34 7.96 21.05
C ASP A 277 3.27 6.91 22.18
N PRO A 278 4.32 6.76 23.01
CA PRO A 278 4.35 5.77 24.09
C PRO A 278 3.19 5.90 25.10
N ARG A 279 2.50 7.04 25.12
CA ARG A 279 1.36 7.32 26.00
C ARG A 279 0.02 6.89 25.40
N THR A 280 0.01 6.40 24.16
CA THR A 280 -1.19 5.98 23.44
C THR A 280 -1.20 4.47 23.26
N ALA A 281 -2.39 3.88 23.30
CA ALA A 281 -2.56 2.47 22.96
C ALA A 281 -2.37 2.26 21.45
N ILE A 282 -1.94 1.05 21.08
CA ILE A 282 -1.94 0.60 19.69
C ILE A 282 -3.38 0.69 19.15
N PRO A 283 -3.63 1.35 18.01
CA PRO A 283 -4.96 1.38 17.42
C PRO A 283 -5.42 -0.04 17.08
N GLU A 284 -6.60 -0.43 17.55
CA GLU A 284 -7.18 -1.78 17.37
C GLU A 284 -7.39 -2.16 15.89
N SER A 285 -7.38 -1.18 14.99
CA SER A 285 -7.51 -1.37 13.55
C SER A 285 -6.24 -1.88 12.87
N LEU A 286 -5.08 -1.76 13.53
CA LEU A 286 -3.82 -2.25 12.97
C LEU A 286 -3.77 -3.79 13.06
N GLY A 287 -3.31 -4.43 11.99
CA GLY A 287 -3.20 -5.89 11.89
C GLY A 287 -4.51 -6.61 11.57
N VAL A 288 -5.64 -5.92 11.46
CA VAL A 288 -6.95 -6.55 11.24
C VAL A 288 -7.07 -7.07 9.80
N LEU A 289 -7.32 -8.37 9.65
CA LEU A 289 -7.63 -9.03 8.37
C LEU A 289 -9.14 -9.20 8.13
N GLY A 290 -9.91 -9.23 9.21
CA GLY A 290 -11.35 -9.46 9.21
C GLY A 290 -11.84 -9.69 10.64
N PRO A 291 -13.15 -9.99 10.83
CA PRO A 291 -13.71 -10.20 12.16
C PRO A 291 -12.96 -11.27 12.95
N GLY A 292 -12.32 -10.87 14.06
CA GLY A 292 -11.54 -11.76 14.93
C GLY A 292 -10.22 -12.29 14.34
N GLN A 293 -9.78 -11.76 13.19
CA GLN A 293 -8.53 -12.16 12.54
C GLN A 293 -7.48 -11.04 12.62
N HIS A 294 -6.32 -11.38 13.16
CA HIS A 294 -5.21 -10.46 13.39
C HIS A 294 -3.90 -11.01 12.81
N SER A 295 -3.06 -10.12 12.26
CA SER A 295 -1.75 -10.45 11.71
C SER A 295 -0.69 -9.47 12.22
N THR A 296 0.23 -9.99 13.03
CA THR A 296 1.38 -9.23 13.56
C THR A 296 2.29 -8.67 12.46
N PRO A 297 2.64 -9.43 11.39
CA PRO A 297 3.36 -8.85 10.25
C PRO A 297 2.65 -7.66 9.61
N LEU A 298 1.33 -7.73 9.45
CA LEU A 298 0.54 -6.60 8.95
C LEU A 298 0.49 -5.43 9.95
N ALA A 299 0.29 -5.71 11.23
CA ALA A 299 0.21 -4.70 12.29
C ALA A 299 1.49 -3.86 12.33
N ILE A 300 2.65 -4.51 12.44
CA ILE A 300 3.97 -3.85 12.48
C ILE A 300 4.24 -3.09 11.17
N THR A 301 3.88 -3.68 10.01
CA THR A 301 3.97 -2.97 8.73
C THR A 301 3.17 -1.66 8.76
N GLN A 302 1.94 -1.71 9.26
CA GLN A 302 1.09 -0.53 9.37
C GLN A 302 1.60 0.46 10.42
N MET A 303 2.19 0.03 11.53
CA MET A 303 2.81 0.92 12.52
C MET A 303 3.95 1.74 11.90
N ILE A 304 4.82 1.11 11.10
CA ILE A 304 5.91 1.79 10.38
C ILE A 304 5.35 2.83 9.40
N LEU A 305 4.33 2.46 8.62
CA LEU A 305 3.68 3.40 7.70
C LEU A 305 2.94 4.53 8.43
N PHE A 306 2.31 4.22 9.56
CA PHE A 306 1.63 5.19 10.42
C PHE A 306 2.62 6.22 10.98
N HIS A 307 3.81 5.79 11.42
CA HIS A 307 4.89 6.68 11.85
C HIS A 307 5.27 7.65 10.74
N HIS A 308 5.47 7.16 9.51
CA HIS A 308 5.80 8.02 8.36
C HIS A 308 4.70 9.06 8.06
N LEU A 309 3.44 8.69 8.21
CA LEU A 309 2.31 9.60 8.00
C LEU A 309 2.23 10.68 9.09
N THR A 310 2.46 10.32 10.35
CA THR A 310 2.26 11.23 11.50
C THR A 310 3.47 12.12 11.79
N GLN A 311 4.70 11.63 11.60
CA GLN A 311 5.91 12.45 11.82
C GLN A 311 6.15 13.46 10.68
N GLY A 312 5.59 13.23 9.49
CA GLY A 312 5.63 14.19 8.38
C GLY A 312 4.77 15.44 8.59
N THR A 313 3.95 15.50 9.65
CA THR A 313 3.06 16.65 9.92
C THR A 313 3.64 17.73 10.84
N HIS A 314 4.85 17.55 11.38
CA HIS A 314 5.50 18.48 12.31
C HIS A 314 6.48 19.45 11.64
#